data_AF-A0A381P4R1-F1
#
_entry.id   AF-A0A381P4R1-F1
#
_cell.length_a   1.000
_cell.length_b   1.000
_cell.length_c   1.000
_cell.angle_alpha   90.00
_cell.angle_beta   90.00
_cell.angle_gamma   90.00
#
_symmetry.space_group_name_H-M   'P 1'
#
loop_
_entity.id
_entity.type
_entity.pdbx_description
1 polymer ?
#
loop_
_entity_poly.entity_id
_entity_poly.type
_entity_poly.pdbx_seq_one_letter_code
_entity_poly.pdbx_strand_id
1 'polypeptide(L)'
;MRTCTEDLLTIRDGEPVDADVHSQVLADPESLEELERLRAVRKALQELPELQPPPEVWTKILTEVQRDDRIGPKLLRHWSLGSAIAAGVAMLAFILIPTDPEIPVQMEPGLVVAVPEGDGGGLDAVPAEEFGYALLAAESAQLERELNSIEYQPSLTSADTATIVVVLEDRIGYVDEQLTYASANGIDSRQTEILWRERVDLMNTLVDVRYAQFQQAGF
;
A
#
# COMPACT_ATOMS: atom_id res chain seq x y z
N MET A 1 6.06 -4.16 40.56
CA MET A 1 5.30 -3.91 39.32
C MET A 1 4.90 -5.26 38.77
N ARG A 2 3.72 -5.43 38.17
CA ARG A 2 3.38 -6.68 37.50
C ARG A 2 4.05 -6.69 36.13
N THR A 3 4.70 -7.79 35.78
CA THR A 3 5.18 -8.09 34.43
C THR A 3 3.99 -8.06 33.47
N CYS A 4 4.13 -7.38 32.34
CA CYS A 4 3.04 -7.33 31.35
C CYS A 4 3.16 -8.50 30.37
N THR A 5 2.05 -8.89 29.75
CA THR A 5 2.04 -9.99 28.76
C THR A 5 3.02 -9.73 27.61
N GLU A 6 3.20 -8.46 27.23
CA GLU A 6 4.14 -8.08 26.17
C GLU A 6 5.58 -8.45 26.51
N ASP A 7 6.03 -8.20 27.75
CA ASP A 7 7.37 -8.57 28.21
C ASP A 7 7.61 -10.09 28.07
N LEU A 8 6.59 -10.90 28.39
CA LEU A 8 6.67 -12.35 28.27
C LEU A 8 6.75 -12.81 26.81
N LEU A 9 6.06 -12.13 25.89
CA LEU A 9 6.12 -12.41 24.46
C LEU A 9 7.49 -12.04 23.89
N THR A 10 8.03 -10.89 24.25
CA THR A 10 9.38 -10.44 23.86
C THR A 10 10.45 -11.44 24.32
N ILE A 11 10.39 -11.89 25.58
CA ILE A 11 11.31 -12.92 26.11
C ILE A 11 11.10 -14.27 25.39
N ARG A 12 9.87 -14.67 25.07
CA ARG A 12 9.58 -15.90 24.31
C ARG A 12 10.20 -15.86 22.92
N ASP A 13 10.21 -14.68 22.29
CA ASP A 13 10.67 -14.51 20.91
C ASP A 13 12.20 -14.37 20.82
N GLY A 14 12.87 -14.16 21.94
CA GLY A 14 14.33 -14.05 22.04
C GLY A 14 14.84 -12.62 21.86
N GLU A 15 13.92 -11.66 21.89
CA GLU A 15 14.22 -10.24 21.80
C GLU A 15 14.74 -9.70 23.14
N PRO A 16 15.62 -8.69 23.13
CA PRO A 16 16.16 -8.11 24.35
C PRO A 16 15.08 -7.37 25.14
N VAL A 17 15.02 -7.63 26.45
CA VAL A 17 14.22 -6.88 27.42
C VAL A 17 15.12 -6.25 28.48
N ASP A 18 14.59 -5.26 29.19
CA ASP A 18 15.27 -4.66 30.33
C ASP A 18 15.68 -5.73 31.37
N ALA A 19 16.89 -5.61 31.91
CA ALA A 19 17.47 -6.57 32.85
C ALA A 19 16.65 -6.70 34.15
N ASP A 20 16.00 -5.61 34.59
CA ASP A 20 15.15 -5.61 35.77
C ASP A 20 13.85 -6.36 35.51
N VAL A 21 13.30 -6.26 34.28
CA VAL A 21 12.10 -7.01 33.85
C VAL A 21 12.44 -8.49 33.76
N HIS A 22 13.56 -8.85 33.14
CA HIS A 22 14.01 -10.24 33.06
C HIS A 22 14.22 -10.85 34.45
N SER A 23 14.81 -10.10 35.38
CA SER A 23 15.04 -10.54 36.77
C SER A 23 13.72 -10.72 37.53
N GLN A 24 12.72 -9.86 37.29
CA GLN A 24 11.39 -9.98 37.88
C GLN A 24 10.65 -11.23 37.36
N VAL A 25 10.69 -11.49 36.05
CA VAL A 25 10.10 -12.70 35.46
C VAL A 25 10.71 -13.96 36.04
N LEU A 26 12.04 -14.00 36.26
CA LEU A 26 12.71 -15.14 36.90
C LEU A 26 12.37 -15.30 38.39
N ALA A 27 12.02 -14.21 39.07
CA ALA A 27 11.67 -14.22 40.48
C ALA A 27 10.20 -14.61 40.74
N ASP A 28 9.34 -14.50 39.73
CA ASP A 28 7.90 -14.76 39.84
C ASP A 28 7.49 -16.11 39.21
N PRO A 29 6.99 -17.09 40.00
CA PRO A 29 6.63 -18.40 39.47
C PRO A 29 5.44 -18.37 38.50
N GLU A 30 4.49 -17.44 38.67
CA GLU A 30 3.33 -17.31 37.77
C GLU A 30 3.78 -16.88 36.36
N SER A 31 4.69 -15.89 36.30
CA SER A 31 5.30 -15.44 35.05
C SER A 31 6.11 -16.54 34.34
N LEU A 32 6.84 -17.39 35.09
CA LEU A 32 7.58 -18.51 34.52
C LEU A 32 6.65 -19.57 33.91
N GLU A 33 5.58 -19.93 34.62
CA GLU A 33 4.60 -20.89 34.12
C GLU A 33 3.91 -20.37 32.84
N GLU A 34 3.55 -19.09 32.81
CA GLU A 34 2.97 -18.47 31.62
C GLU A 34 3.97 -18.44 30.45
N LEU A 35 5.24 -18.15 30.71
CA LEU A 35 6.29 -18.17 29.69
C LEU A 35 6.50 -19.58 29.10
N GLU A 36 6.45 -20.62 29.93
CA GLU A 36 6.49 -22.02 29.49
C GLU A 36 5.26 -22.37 28.63
N ARG A 37 4.06 -21.96 29.07
CA ARG A 37 2.82 -22.13 28.30
C ARG A 37 2.93 -21.48 26.92
N LEU A 38 3.43 -20.25 26.85
CA LEU A 38 3.60 -19.51 25.59
C LEU A 38 4.61 -20.18 24.65
N ARG A 39 5.73 -20.69 25.18
CA ARG A 39 6.71 -21.47 24.39
C ARG A 39 6.11 -22.78 23.88
N ALA A 40 5.33 -23.47 24.68
CA ALA A 40 4.64 -24.70 24.27
C ALA A 40 3.62 -24.44 23.15
N VAL A 41 2.84 -23.36 23.24
CA VAL A 41 1.92 -22.95 22.17
C VAL A 41 2.66 -22.61 20.88
N ARG A 42 3.75 -21.83 20.96
CA ARG A 42 4.58 -21.50 19.78
C ARG A 42 5.09 -22.78 19.10
N LYS A 43 5.61 -23.73 19.89
CA LYS A 43 6.06 -25.03 19.38
C LYS A 43 4.93 -25.80 18.72
N ALA A 44 3.76 -25.87 19.33
CA ALA A 44 2.60 -26.56 18.77
C ALA A 44 2.13 -25.94 17.43
N LEU A 45 2.20 -24.60 17.31
CA LEU A 45 1.89 -23.91 16.05
C LEU A 45 2.94 -24.19 14.96
N GLN A 46 4.23 -24.27 15.33
CA GLN A 46 5.31 -24.61 14.40
C GLN A 46 5.26 -26.07 13.94
N GLU A 47 4.71 -26.96 14.76
CA GLU A 47 4.52 -28.39 14.46
C GLU A 47 3.22 -28.68 13.69
N LEU A 48 2.44 -27.65 13.34
CA LEU A 48 1.26 -27.84 12.50
C LEU A 48 1.66 -28.48 11.16
N PRO A 49 0.87 -29.46 10.67
CA PRO A 49 1.16 -30.06 9.39
C PRO A 49 1.03 -29.03 8.28
N GLU A 50 1.93 -29.09 7.31
CA GLU A 50 1.76 -28.34 6.06
C GLU A 50 0.50 -28.83 5.35
N LEU A 51 -0.52 -27.99 5.33
CA LEU A 51 -1.76 -28.25 4.60
C LEU A 51 -1.55 -27.81 3.15
N GLN A 52 -1.53 -28.76 2.22
CA GLN A 52 -1.60 -28.40 0.81
C GLN A 52 -3.02 -27.91 0.49
N PRO A 53 -3.16 -26.74 -0.16
CA PRO A 53 -4.46 -26.31 -0.63
C PRO A 53 -4.99 -27.32 -1.66
N PRO A 54 -6.29 -27.68 -1.62
CA PRO A 54 -6.86 -28.54 -2.65
C PRO A 54 -6.67 -27.91 -4.04
N PRO A 55 -6.36 -28.71 -5.08
CA PRO A 55 -5.91 -28.20 -6.37
C PRO A 55 -6.94 -27.30 -7.07
N GLU A 56 -8.23 -27.46 -6.76
CA GLU A 56 -9.33 -26.72 -7.37
C GLU A 56 -9.66 -25.39 -6.66
N VAL A 57 -9.10 -25.13 -5.47
CA VAL A 57 -9.43 -23.92 -4.68
C VAL A 57 -8.97 -22.67 -5.41
N TRP A 58 -7.77 -22.67 -5.97
CA TRP A 58 -7.27 -21.53 -6.75
C TRP A 58 -8.11 -21.28 -8.00
N THR A 59 -8.51 -22.33 -8.71
CA THR A 59 -9.41 -22.22 -9.87
C THR A 59 -10.77 -21.66 -9.46
N LYS A 60 -11.31 -22.09 -8.32
CA LYS A 60 -12.57 -21.57 -7.79
C LYS A 60 -12.47 -20.10 -7.41
N ILE A 61 -11.39 -19.69 -6.75
CA ILE A 61 -11.12 -18.28 -6.43
C ILE A 61 -11.04 -17.45 -7.73
N LEU A 62 -10.27 -17.90 -8.72
CA LEU A 62 -10.18 -17.21 -10.02
C LEU A 62 -11.54 -17.12 -10.73
N THR A 63 -12.36 -18.16 -10.64
CA THR A 63 -13.70 -18.16 -11.24
C THR A 63 -14.65 -17.21 -10.50
N GLU A 64 -14.53 -17.09 -9.19
CA GLU A 64 -15.37 -16.20 -8.38
C GLU A 64 -14.97 -14.74 -8.56
N VAL A 65 -13.66 -14.43 -8.59
CA VAL A 65 -13.15 -13.10 -8.96
C VAL A 65 -13.65 -12.71 -10.35
N GLN A 66 -13.55 -13.61 -11.34
CA GLN A 66 -14.09 -13.37 -12.69
C GLN A 66 -15.63 -13.26 -12.74
N ARG A 67 -16.35 -13.80 -11.76
CA ARG A 67 -17.81 -13.63 -11.67
C ARG A 67 -18.16 -12.29 -11.05
N ASP A 68 -17.44 -11.85 -10.04
CA ASP A 68 -17.59 -10.52 -9.47
C ASP A 68 -17.25 -9.45 -10.51
N ASP A 69 -16.22 -9.66 -11.35
CA ASP A 69 -15.92 -8.78 -12.51
C ASP A 69 -17.09 -8.70 -13.52
N ARG A 70 -17.87 -9.79 -13.66
CA ARG A 70 -19.04 -9.84 -14.56
C ARG A 70 -20.30 -9.26 -13.92
N ILE A 71 -20.35 -9.20 -12.60
CA ILE A 71 -21.39 -8.52 -11.84
C ILE A 71 -20.86 -7.10 -11.56
N GLY A 72 -20.92 -6.24 -12.59
CA GLY A 72 -20.51 -4.84 -12.46
C GLY A 72 -21.03 -4.19 -11.16
N PRO A 73 -20.30 -3.23 -10.59
CA PRO A 73 -20.29 -2.91 -9.15
C PRO A 73 -21.70 -2.65 -8.62
N LYS A 74 -22.29 -3.69 -8.03
CA LYS A 74 -23.61 -3.65 -7.39
C LYS A 74 -23.50 -3.88 -5.90
N LEU A 75 -22.46 -3.38 -5.22
CA LEU A 75 -22.44 -3.37 -3.76
C LEU A 75 -21.65 -2.24 -3.10
N LEU A 76 -21.80 -1.02 -3.61
CA LEU A 76 -21.85 0.19 -2.75
C LEU A 76 -23.29 0.43 -2.27
N ARG A 77 -24.01 -0.65 -1.97
CA ARG A 77 -25.40 -0.60 -1.51
C ARG A 77 -25.44 -1.21 -0.13
N HIS A 78 -25.65 -0.34 0.86
CA HIS A 78 -25.90 -0.62 2.28
C HIS A 78 -24.69 -0.62 3.24
N TRP A 79 -23.87 0.43 3.18
CA TRP A 79 -23.36 1.04 4.42
C TRP A 79 -23.40 2.56 4.34
N SER A 80 -24.59 3.08 3.98
CA SER A 80 -24.92 4.49 4.16
C SER A 80 -25.57 4.66 5.53
N LEU A 81 -24.75 4.94 6.54
CA LEU A 81 -25.18 5.75 7.67
C LEU A 81 -24.33 7.02 7.71
N GLY A 82 -24.86 8.09 7.07
CA GLY A 82 -24.29 9.45 7.06
C GLY A 82 -23.11 9.59 6.09
N SER A 83 -23.05 10.53 5.15
CA SER A 83 -23.82 11.74 4.92
C SER A 83 -23.76 12.04 3.42
N ALA A 84 -24.81 12.67 2.91
CA ALA A 84 -24.85 13.14 1.54
C ALA A 84 -23.94 14.35 1.37
N ILE A 85 -22.94 14.28 0.48
CA ILE A 85 -22.41 15.47 -0.20
C ILE A 85 -22.30 15.14 -1.69
N ALA A 86 -23.06 15.91 -2.46
CA ALA A 86 -23.07 15.93 -3.90
C ALA A 86 -21.73 16.45 -4.47
N ALA A 87 -21.41 16.02 -5.68
CA ALA A 87 -20.31 16.44 -6.56
C ALA A 87 -19.63 17.78 -6.20
N GLY A 88 -18.32 17.74 -6.00
CA GLY A 88 -17.49 18.94 -5.89
C GLY A 88 -16.02 18.59 -5.63
N VAL A 89 -15.19 18.89 -6.63
CA VAL A 89 -13.73 18.91 -6.63
C VAL A 89 -13.12 19.38 -5.30
N ALA A 90 -11.99 18.75 -4.93
CA ALA A 90 -10.95 19.20 -3.98
C ALA A 90 -11.30 19.30 -2.49
N MET A 91 -10.70 18.41 -1.68
CA MET A 91 -9.85 18.79 -0.54
C MET A 91 -9.31 17.55 0.16
N LEU A 92 -8.00 17.32 0.05
CA LEU A 92 -7.24 16.81 1.18
C LEU A 92 -6.00 17.68 1.38
N ALA A 93 -6.25 18.91 1.79
CA ALA A 93 -5.28 19.72 2.50
C ALA A 93 -5.46 19.45 3.99
N PHE A 94 -4.71 18.49 4.53
CA PHE A 94 -4.47 18.43 5.98
C PHE A 94 -3.22 17.60 6.28
N ILE A 95 -2.04 18.22 6.15
CA ILE A 95 -0.99 18.26 7.18
C ILE A 95 -0.32 19.63 7.02
N LEU A 96 -0.57 20.52 7.99
CA LEU A 96 0.13 21.78 8.18
C LEU A 96 1.48 21.49 8.84
N ILE A 97 2.59 21.75 8.15
CA ILE A 97 3.88 22.11 8.78
C ILE A 97 4.28 23.45 8.17
N PRO A 98 4.44 24.53 8.96
CA PRO A 98 4.88 25.81 8.44
C PRO A 98 6.41 25.83 8.39
N THR A 99 6.97 25.83 7.19
CA THR A 99 8.32 26.34 6.94
C THR A 99 8.22 27.40 5.86
N ASP A 100 8.66 28.61 6.19
CA ASP A 100 8.54 29.83 5.38
C ASP A 100 9.01 29.67 3.92
N PRO A 101 8.33 30.31 2.95
CA PRO A 101 8.64 30.21 1.52
C PRO A 101 9.53 31.36 1.03
N GLU A 102 10.71 31.05 0.52
CA GLU A 102 11.41 31.92 -0.45
C GLU A 102 12.07 31.07 -1.53
N ILE A 103 11.31 30.72 -2.58
CA ILE A 103 11.89 30.55 -3.92
C ILE A 103 10.95 31.22 -4.94
N PRO A 104 11.38 32.30 -5.63
CA PRO A 104 10.58 32.95 -6.64
C PRO A 104 10.59 32.11 -7.93
N VAL A 105 9.47 31.49 -8.27
CA VAL A 105 9.27 30.93 -9.61
C VAL A 105 8.94 32.08 -10.56
N GLN A 106 9.98 32.58 -11.23
CA GLN A 106 9.84 33.48 -12.37
C GLN A 106 9.26 32.67 -13.54
N MET A 107 8.09 33.11 -14.02
CA MET A 107 7.55 32.73 -15.31
C MET A 107 8.44 33.33 -16.41
N GLU A 108 9.07 32.49 -17.23
CA GLU A 108 9.62 32.87 -18.53
C GLU A 108 9.01 31.93 -19.60
N PRO A 109 8.32 32.46 -20.61
CA PRO A 109 7.77 31.70 -21.71
C PRO A 109 8.83 31.54 -22.80
N GLY A 110 9.24 30.30 -23.11
CA GLY A 110 10.00 30.08 -24.32
C GLY A 110 10.83 28.81 -24.36
N LEU A 111 10.30 27.77 -25.00
CA LEU A 111 11.09 27.06 -25.99
C LEU A 111 10.17 26.40 -27.02
N VAL A 112 10.17 26.94 -28.23
CA VAL A 112 9.62 26.31 -29.42
C VAL A 112 10.57 25.16 -29.77
N VAL A 113 10.16 23.92 -29.52
CA VAL A 113 10.90 22.76 -30.01
C VAL A 113 10.56 22.60 -31.50
N ALA A 114 11.58 22.79 -32.33
CA ALA A 114 11.52 22.60 -33.76
C ALA A 114 11.17 21.15 -34.10
N VAL A 115 10.17 20.97 -34.97
CA VAL A 115 9.83 19.71 -35.65
C VAL A 115 10.95 19.38 -36.64
N PRO A 116 11.62 18.22 -36.56
CA PRO A 116 12.33 17.68 -37.70
C PRO A 116 11.34 16.89 -38.56
N GLU A 117 11.01 17.40 -39.74
CA GLU A 117 10.41 16.62 -40.82
C GLU A 117 11.43 15.53 -41.25
N GLY A 118 11.21 14.31 -40.75
CA GLY A 118 11.93 13.11 -41.13
C GLY A 118 11.05 12.22 -41.99
N ASP A 119 11.47 12.06 -43.24
CA ASP A 119 10.87 11.28 -44.32
C ASP A 119 10.74 9.78 -44.01
N GLY A 120 9.56 9.24 -44.37
CA GLY A 120 9.26 7.85 -44.76
C GLY A 120 9.94 6.67 -44.06
N GLY A 121 9.25 6.04 -43.11
CA GLY A 121 9.56 4.67 -42.67
C GLY A 121 8.47 4.09 -41.79
N GLY A 122 7.59 3.28 -42.38
CA GLY A 122 6.45 2.65 -41.71
C GLY A 122 6.89 1.81 -40.51
N LEU A 123 6.59 2.31 -39.32
CA LEU A 123 6.56 1.59 -38.06
C LEU A 123 5.21 1.95 -37.47
N ASP A 124 4.43 0.95 -37.06
CA ASP A 124 3.07 1.09 -36.55
C ASP A 124 2.93 2.32 -35.66
N ALA A 125 2.11 3.28 -36.12
CA ALA A 125 1.82 4.49 -35.38
C ALA A 125 1.09 4.08 -34.10
N VAL A 126 1.85 3.94 -33.02
CA VAL A 126 1.34 4.01 -31.64
C VAL A 126 0.47 5.26 -31.60
N PRO A 127 -0.86 5.14 -31.40
CA PRO A 127 -1.76 6.28 -31.53
C PRO A 127 -1.33 7.37 -30.54
N ALA A 128 -1.38 8.64 -30.96
CA ALA A 128 -0.99 9.80 -30.16
C ALA A 128 -1.70 9.90 -28.79
N GLU A 129 -2.75 9.12 -28.58
CA GLU A 129 -3.47 8.98 -27.31
C GLU A 129 -2.73 8.15 -26.25
N GLU A 130 -1.87 7.21 -26.66
CA GLU A 130 -1.06 6.38 -25.76
C GLU A 130 0.07 7.19 -25.10
N PHE A 131 0.51 8.28 -25.73
CA PHE A 131 1.54 9.19 -25.19
C PHE A 131 1.08 10.00 -23.98
N GLY A 132 -0.23 10.23 -23.78
CA GLY A 132 -0.75 11.14 -22.75
C GLY A 132 -0.52 10.65 -21.32
N TYR A 133 -0.74 9.36 -21.07
CA TYR A 133 -0.57 8.75 -19.74
C TYR A 133 0.65 7.83 -19.63
N ALA A 134 1.40 7.60 -20.72
CA ALA A 134 2.62 6.78 -20.69
C ALA A 134 3.66 7.27 -19.68
N LEU A 135 3.78 8.59 -19.48
CA LEU A 135 4.69 9.16 -18.48
C LEU A 135 4.25 8.80 -17.05
N LEU A 136 2.95 8.90 -16.76
CA LEU A 136 2.39 8.53 -15.45
C LEU A 136 2.52 7.03 -15.19
N ALA A 137 2.33 6.19 -16.21
CA ALA A 137 2.56 4.75 -16.11
C ALA A 137 4.03 4.42 -15.81
N ALA A 138 4.97 5.12 -16.46
CA ALA A 138 6.39 4.96 -16.22
C ALA A 138 6.82 5.42 -14.81
N GLU A 139 6.26 6.55 -14.34
CA GLU A 139 6.45 7.06 -12.98
C GLU A 139 5.90 6.06 -11.95
N SER A 140 4.70 5.55 -12.17
CA SER A 140 4.10 4.56 -11.28
C SER A 140 4.92 3.28 -11.18
N ALA A 141 5.47 2.80 -12.31
CA ALA A 141 6.41 1.67 -12.33
C ALA A 141 7.74 1.99 -11.61
N GLN A 142 8.15 3.25 -11.55
CA GLN A 142 9.29 3.67 -10.73
C GLN A 142 8.97 3.60 -9.24
N LEU A 143 7.80 4.12 -8.81
CA LEU A 143 7.36 4.07 -7.42
C LEU A 143 7.18 2.62 -6.92
N GLU A 144 6.72 1.71 -7.76
CA GLU A 144 6.68 0.28 -7.42
C GLU A 144 8.07 -0.30 -7.15
N ARG A 145 9.06 0.06 -7.98
CA ARG A 145 10.45 -0.38 -7.75
C ARG A 145 11.01 0.20 -6.46
N GLU A 146 10.65 1.43 -6.15
CA GLU A 146 11.03 2.09 -4.91
C GLU A 146 10.41 1.39 -3.69
N LEU A 147 9.09 1.14 -3.69
CA LEU A 147 8.42 0.37 -2.63
C LEU A 147 9.06 -1.01 -2.43
N ASN A 148 9.37 -1.72 -3.52
CA ASN A 148 10.03 -3.02 -3.47
C ASN A 148 11.48 -2.95 -2.97
N SER A 149 12.11 -1.77 -3.02
CA SER A 149 13.47 -1.56 -2.50
C SER A 149 13.51 -1.24 -1.00
N ILE A 150 12.38 -0.78 -0.44
CA ILE A 150 12.23 -0.60 1.00
C ILE A 150 12.12 -1.98 1.63
N GLU A 151 13.21 -2.44 2.28
CA GLU A 151 13.25 -3.75 2.93
C GLU A 151 12.19 -3.81 4.03
N TYR A 152 11.24 -4.73 3.89
CA TYR A 152 10.23 -4.97 4.93
C TYR A 152 10.90 -5.66 6.12
N GLN A 153 11.20 -4.88 7.15
CA GLN A 153 11.50 -5.41 8.48
C GLN A 153 10.22 -5.46 9.30
N PRO A 154 9.84 -6.64 9.84
CA PRO A 154 8.70 -6.74 10.74
C PRO A 154 9.02 -5.94 12.01
N SER A 155 8.54 -4.70 12.08
CA SER A 155 8.58 -3.87 13.27
C SER A 155 7.17 -3.72 13.84
N LEU A 156 7.08 -3.55 15.16
CA LEU A 156 5.83 -3.24 15.83
C LEU A 156 5.35 -1.86 15.36
N THR A 157 4.46 -1.85 14.37
CA THR A 157 3.84 -0.63 13.84
C THR A 157 2.54 -0.34 14.59
N SER A 158 2.21 0.94 14.78
CA SER A 158 0.93 1.33 15.40
C SER A 158 -0.26 0.81 14.58
N ALA A 159 -1.34 0.40 15.25
CA ALA A 159 -2.55 -0.10 14.58
C ALA A 159 -3.17 0.94 13.63
N ASP A 160 -3.07 2.22 13.97
CA ASP A 160 -3.56 3.33 13.14
C ASP A 160 -2.78 3.42 11.83
N THR A 161 -1.44 3.36 11.88
CA THR A 161 -0.61 3.38 10.66
C THR A 161 -0.83 2.14 9.81
N ALA A 162 -0.96 0.96 10.42
CA ALA A 162 -1.29 -0.27 9.69
C ALA A 162 -2.63 -0.15 8.96
N THR A 163 -3.63 0.47 9.59
CA THR A 163 -4.93 0.74 8.97
C THR A 163 -4.80 1.67 7.78
N ILE A 164 -4.00 2.74 7.87
CA ILE A 164 -3.77 3.67 6.77
C ILE A 164 -3.13 2.95 5.57
N VAL A 165 -2.12 2.11 5.81
CA VAL A 165 -1.45 1.34 4.75
C VAL A 165 -2.44 0.43 4.03
N VAL A 166 -3.27 -0.32 4.78
CA VAL A 166 -4.29 -1.20 4.18
C VAL A 166 -5.28 -0.41 3.33
N VAL A 167 -5.74 0.75 3.81
CA VAL A 167 -6.68 1.60 3.05
C VAL A 167 -6.05 2.12 1.75
N LEU A 168 -4.76 2.48 1.78
CA LEU A 168 -4.04 2.91 0.58
C LEU A 168 -3.89 1.76 -0.42
N GLU A 169 -3.47 0.58 0.04
CA GLU A 169 -3.30 -0.61 -0.81
C GLU A 169 -4.62 -1.05 -1.45
N ASP A 170 -5.72 -1.06 -0.69
CA ASP A 170 -7.06 -1.33 -1.21
C ASP A 170 -7.48 -0.32 -2.28
N ARG A 171 -7.20 0.97 -2.07
CA ARG A 171 -7.55 2.02 -3.04
C ARG A 171 -6.72 1.89 -4.32
N ILE A 172 -5.43 1.57 -4.21
CA ILE A 172 -4.56 1.30 -5.37
C ILE A 172 -5.11 0.09 -6.15
N GLY A 173 -5.47 -0.99 -5.47
CA GLY A 173 -6.07 -2.17 -6.10
C GLY A 173 -7.35 -1.83 -6.89
N TYR A 174 -8.21 -0.99 -6.33
CA TYR A 174 -9.42 -0.52 -7.03
C TYR A 174 -9.12 0.35 -8.26
N VAL A 175 -8.08 1.18 -8.21
CA VAL A 175 -7.64 1.97 -9.39
C VAL A 175 -7.04 1.05 -10.46
N ASP A 176 -6.26 0.05 -10.06
CA ASP A 176 -5.64 -0.93 -10.95
C ASP A 176 -6.68 -1.81 -11.67
N GLU A 177 -7.76 -2.16 -10.98
CA GLU A 177 -8.93 -2.82 -11.59
C GLU A 177 -9.58 -1.93 -12.65
N GLN A 178 -9.81 -0.65 -12.34
CA GLN A 178 -10.38 0.30 -13.29
C GLN A 178 -9.48 0.54 -14.50
N LEU A 179 -8.16 0.61 -14.31
CA LEU A 179 -7.18 0.72 -15.40
C LEU A 179 -7.17 -0.55 -16.28
N THR A 180 -7.26 -1.72 -15.67
CA THR A 180 -7.38 -3.00 -16.38
C THR A 180 -8.67 -3.01 -17.22
N TYR A 181 -9.80 -2.62 -16.62
CA TYR A 181 -11.07 -2.50 -17.33
C TYR A 181 -11.00 -1.46 -18.46
N ALA A 182 -10.34 -0.32 -18.25
CA ALA A 182 -10.15 0.73 -19.24
C ALA A 182 -9.37 0.22 -20.46
N SER A 183 -8.28 -0.51 -20.23
CA SER A 183 -7.49 -1.12 -21.31
C SER A 183 -8.26 -2.16 -22.11
N ALA A 184 -9.10 -2.96 -21.44
CA ALA A 184 -9.85 -4.04 -22.08
C ALA A 184 -11.03 -3.53 -22.91
N ASN A 185 -11.63 -2.40 -22.51
CA ASN A 185 -12.85 -1.85 -23.13
C ASN A 185 -12.62 -0.60 -23.97
N GLY A 186 -11.37 -0.11 -24.07
CA GLY A 186 -11.04 1.07 -24.87
C GLY A 186 -11.68 2.35 -24.34
N ILE A 187 -11.57 2.61 -23.04
CA ILE A 187 -12.08 3.84 -22.41
C ILE A 187 -11.31 5.07 -22.90
N ASP A 188 -12.00 6.22 -22.90
CA ASP A 188 -11.48 7.54 -23.24
C ASP A 188 -10.12 7.85 -22.57
N SER A 189 -9.16 8.27 -23.38
CA SER A 189 -7.76 8.49 -22.97
C SER A 189 -7.60 9.52 -21.86
N ARG A 190 -8.50 10.52 -21.79
CA ARG A 190 -8.53 11.49 -20.69
C ARG A 190 -8.94 10.85 -19.36
N GLN A 191 -9.89 9.91 -19.38
CA GLN A 191 -10.30 9.19 -18.17
C GLN A 191 -9.19 8.26 -17.68
N THR A 192 -8.53 7.58 -18.61
CA THR A 192 -7.36 6.75 -18.33
C THR A 192 -6.22 7.56 -17.71
N GLU A 193 -5.96 8.77 -18.21
CA GLU A 193 -4.98 9.69 -17.62
C GLU A 193 -5.33 10.11 -16.18
N ILE A 194 -6.62 10.34 -15.88
CA ILE A 194 -7.07 10.66 -14.51
C ILE A 194 -6.80 9.49 -13.57
N LEU A 195 -7.11 8.26 -13.99
CA LEU A 195 -6.84 7.06 -13.19
C LEU A 195 -5.33 6.85 -12.94
N TRP A 196 -4.50 7.08 -13.96
CA TRP A 196 -3.05 7.01 -13.80
C TRP A 196 -2.50 8.07 -12.83
N ARG A 197 -3.04 9.30 -12.88
CA ARG A 197 -2.68 10.35 -11.92
C ARG A 197 -3.07 9.96 -10.49
N GLU A 198 -4.28 9.45 -10.32
CA GLU A 198 -4.76 8.96 -9.02
C GLU A 198 -3.85 7.83 -8.48
N ARG A 199 -3.46 6.89 -9.34
CA ARG A 199 -2.54 5.81 -8.95
C ARG A 199 -1.20 6.35 -8.47
N VAL A 200 -0.60 7.29 -9.20
CA VAL A 200 0.67 7.93 -8.84
C VAL A 200 0.56 8.64 -7.49
N ASP A 201 -0.50 9.41 -7.26
CA ASP A 201 -0.72 10.13 -6.00
C ASP A 201 -0.83 9.17 -4.79
N LEU A 202 -1.57 8.06 -4.97
CA LEU A 202 -1.71 7.01 -3.94
C LEU A 202 -0.39 6.29 -3.66
N MET A 203 0.36 5.94 -4.72
CA MET A 203 1.66 5.29 -4.62
C MET A 203 2.68 6.19 -3.92
N ASN A 204 2.73 7.49 -4.24
CA ASN A 204 3.55 8.47 -3.54
C ASN A 204 3.21 8.50 -2.04
N THR A 205 1.92 8.57 -1.71
CA THR A 205 1.47 8.54 -0.31
C THR A 205 1.89 7.26 0.41
N LEU A 206 1.79 6.10 -0.26
CA LEU A 206 2.21 4.82 0.29
C LEU A 206 3.73 4.78 0.52
N VAL A 207 4.52 5.27 -0.44
CA VAL A 207 5.97 5.40 -0.32
C VAL A 207 6.34 6.26 0.90
N ASP A 208 5.70 7.42 1.06
CA ASP A 208 5.94 8.32 2.20
C ASP A 208 5.65 7.63 3.55
N VAL A 209 4.53 6.92 3.66
CA VAL A 209 4.17 6.18 4.87
C VAL A 209 5.18 5.07 5.16
N ARG A 210 5.62 4.32 4.14
CA ARG A 210 6.62 3.25 4.29
C ARG A 210 7.98 3.80 4.72
N TYR A 211 8.42 4.94 4.19
CA TYR A 211 9.64 5.60 4.66
C TYR A 211 9.52 6.11 6.10
N ALA A 212 8.37 6.67 6.47
CA ALA A 212 8.14 7.09 7.86
C ALA A 212 8.19 5.91 8.84
N GLN A 213 7.62 4.76 8.45
CA GLN A 213 7.71 3.52 9.23
C GLN A 213 9.16 3.04 9.38
N PHE A 214 9.93 3.06 8.29
CA PHE A 214 11.34 2.67 8.32
C PHE A 214 12.17 3.57 9.25
N GLN A 215 11.95 4.89 9.21
CA GLN A 215 12.64 5.82 10.11
C GLN A 215 12.29 5.62 11.58
N GLN A 216 11.04 5.24 11.89
CA GLN A 216 10.62 4.97 13.27
C GLN A 216 11.19 3.67 13.83
N ALA A 217 11.41 2.65 12.98
CA ALA A 217 11.96 1.35 13.38
C ALA A 217 13.50 1.38 13.61
N GLY A 218 14.18 2.43 13.15
CA GLY A 218 15.64 2.59 13.28
C GLY A 218 16.12 3.22 14.59
N PHE A 219 15.24 3.45 15.56
CA PHE A 219 15.54 3.97 16.90
C PHE A 219 15.22 2.93 17.97
#